data_AF-A0A844XYS3-F1
#
_entry.id   AF-A0A844XYS3-F1
#
_cell.length_a   1.000
_cell.length_b   1.000
_cell.length_c   1.000
_cell.angle_alpha   90.00
_cell.angle_beta   90.00
_cell.angle_gamma   90.00
#
_symmetry.space_group_name_H-M   'P 1'
#
loop_
_entity.id
_entity.type
_entity.pdbx_description
1 polymer ?
#
loop_
_entity_poly.entity_id
_entity_poly.type
_entity_poly.pdbx_seq_one_letter_code
_entity_poly.pdbx_strand_id
1 'polypeptide(L)'
;MPHGVRPVASFSPTARLLIIGQAPGSKVHASGIPWDDASGDRLREWTGLTRKQMYDPAQVALVPMGFCYPGKASGGDNPPRPECAPQWHDRVLEVLPDARLTLLVGTYAQARYLPETRKLSLAERVRNYRDYLPEYLPLPHPSWRSTMFMRANPWFEAELVPALREAVAQRIR
;
A
#
# COMPACT_ATOMS: atom_id res chain seq x y z
N MET A 1 5.45 21.81 7.78
CA MET A 1 4.45 20.85 8.31
C MET A 1 4.50 20.90 9.83
N PRO A 2 3.36 20.84 10.54
CA PRO A 2 3.29 21.06 11.98
C PRO A 2 4.06 20.03 12.83
N HIS A 3 4.34 18.85 12.28
CA HIS A 3 5.05 17.76 12.98
C HIS A 3 6.49 17.57 12.50
N GLY A 4 7.05 18.52 11.74
CA GLY A 4 8.37 18.38 11.11
C GLY A 4 8.35 17.54 9.84
N VAL A 5 9.50 17.48 9.18
CA VAL A 5 9.71 16.73 7.92
C VAL A 5 10.51 15.48 8.25
N ARG A 6 9.89 14.32 8.07
CA ARG A 6 10.55 13.01 8.19
C ARG A 6 10.00 12.07 7.12
N PRO A 7 10.62 12.03 5.93
CA PRO A 7 10.25 11.11 4.88
C PRO A 7 10.46 9.67 5.35
N VAL A 8 9.46 8.81 5.17
CA VAL A 8 9.51 7.39 5.54
C VAL A 8 9.19 6.56 4.30
N ALA A 9 10.19 5.85 3.80
CA ALA A 9 10.09 4.87 2.72
C ALA A 9 11.25 3.87 2.84
N SER A 10 11.08 2.67 2.28
CA SER A 10 12.11 1.64 2.21
C SER A 10 12.02 0.94 0.87
N PHE A 11 13.12 0.84 0.12
CA PHE A 11 13.14 0.19 -1.19
C PHE A 11 14.57 -0.19 -1.59
N SER A 12 14.70 -1.15 -2.52
CA SER A 12 15.97 -1.67 -3.03
C SER A 12 15.83 -1.99 -4.52
N PRO A 13 16.94 -1.97 -5.30
CA PRO A 13 16.96 -2.47 -6.67
C PRO A 13 16.54 -3.92 -6.87
N THR A 14 16.40 -4.70 -5.80
CA THR A 14 16.01 -6.11 -5.87
C THR A 14 14.57 -6.38 -5.44
N ALA A 15 13.85 -5.38 -4.93
CA ALA A 15 12.51 -5.56 -4.37
C ALA A 15 11.48 -5.87 -5.45
N ARG A 16 10.97 -7.10 -5.49
CA ARG A 16 9.98 -7.55 -6.49
C ARG A 16 8.52 -7.39 -6.05
N LEU A 17 8.31 -6.97 -4.80
CA LEU A 17 7.01 -6.56 -4.28
C LEU A 17 7.07 -5.09 -3.85
N LEU A 18 6.19 -4.26 -4.39
CA LEU A 18 6.04 -2.86 -4.02
C LEU A 18 4.69 -2.66 -3.32
N ILE A 19 4.67 -2.04 -2.15
CA ILE A 19 3.46 -1.70 -1.41
C ILE A 19 3.33 -0.19 -1.37
N ILE A 20 2.27 0.33 -2.01
CA ILE A 20 1.96 1.76 -2.02
C ILE A 20 0.77 2.06 -1.12
N GLY A 21 1.05 2.74 0.00
CA GLY A 21 0.05 3.20 0.98
C GLY A 21 -0.27 4.70 0.85
N GLN A 22 -1.04 5.24 1.80
CA GLN A 22 -1.42 6.66 1.81
C GLN A 22 -0.27 7.56 2.29
N ALA A 23 -0.05 7.63 3.59
CA ALA A 23 1.01 8.39 4.23
C ALA A 23 1.33 7.77 5.60
N PRO A 24 2.51 8.01 6.18
CA PRO A 24 2.81 7.65 7.56
C PRO A 24 1.76 8.20 8.51
N GLY A 25 1.27 7.37 9.44
CA GLY A 25 0.57 7.85 10.62
C GLY A 25 1.53 8.37 11.70
N SER A 26 0.99 8.87 12.81
CA SER A 26 1.81 9.43 13.90
C SER A 26 2.81 8.43 14.51
N LYS A 27 2.44 7.15 14.64
CA LYS A 27 3.32 6.09 15.14
C LYS A 27 4.48 5.81 14.18
N VAL A 28 4.17 5.66 12.89
CA VAL A 28 5.17 5.46 11.82
C VAL A 28 6.11 6.67 11.72
N HIS A 29 5.59 7.88 11.91
CA HIS A 29 6.41 9.08 11.93
C HIS A 29 7.38 9.11 13.12
N ALA A 30 6.94 8.67 14.30
CA ALA A 30 7.81 8.57 15.47
C ALA A 30 8.89 7.48 15.29
N SER A 31 8.51 6.28 14.84
CA SER A 31 9.43 5.14 14.66
C SER A 31 10.35 5.30 13.45
N GLY A 32 9.85 5.90 12.37
CA GLY A 32 10.51 5.94 11.06
C GLY A 32 10.42 4.63 10.29
N ILE A 33 9.65 3.64 10.77
CA ILE A 33 9.52 2.32 10.15
C ILE A 33 8.17 2.27 9.42
N PRO A 34 8.13 2.21 8.07
CA PRO A 34 6.88 2.16 7.31
C PRO A 34 6.00 1.01 7.80
N TRP A 35 4.68 1.20 7.90
CA TRP A 35 3.75 0.14 8.32
C TRP A 35 3.99 -0.49 9.71
N ASP A 36 4.79 0.13 10.58
CA ASP A 36 4.97 -0.35 11.97
C ASP A 36 3.81 0.11 12.88
N ASP A 37 2.61 -0.35 12.52
CA ASP A 37 1.35 -0.12 13.23
C ASP A 37 0.34 -1.26 12.97
N ALA A 38 -0.84 -1.15 13.59
CA ALA A 38 -1.90 -2.16 13.46
C ALA A 38 -2.42 -2.35 12.02
N SER A 39 -2.27 -1.33 11.15
CA SER A 39 -2.65 -1.45 9.75
C SER A 39 -1.64 -2.33 9.01
N GLY A 40 -0.36 -2.21 9.33
CA GLY A 40 0.69 -3.08 8.82
C GLY A 40 0.55 -4.52 9.30
N ASP A 41 0.15 -4.73 10.55
CA ASP A 41 -0.13 -6.08 11.08
C ASP A 41 -1.21 -6.78 10.26
N ARG A 42 -2.34 -6.10 10.01
CA ARG A 42 -3.42 -6.60 9.19
C ARG A 42 -3.02 -6.81 7.72
N LEU A 43 -2.18 -5.93 7.17
CA LEU A 43 -1.67 -6.12 5.80
C LEU A 43 -0.82 -7.39 5.69
N ARG A 44 -0.02 -7.71 6.72
CA ARG A 44 0.74 -8.97 6.78
C ARG A 44 -0.17 -10.18 6.87
N GLU A 45 -1.25 -10.11 7.66
CA GLU A 45 -2.27 -11.17 7.71
C GLU A 45 -2.87 -11.46 6.32
N TRP A 46 -3.21 -10.41 5.56
CA TRP A 46 -3.75 -10.56 4.21
C TRP A 46 -2.73 -11.14 3.23
N THR A 47 -1.53 -10.55 3.20
CA THR A 47 -0.47 -10.93 2.24
C THR A 47 0.21 -12.25 2.59
N GLY A 48 0.13 -12.72 3.84
CA GLY A 48 0.88 -13.87 4.33
C GLY A 48 2.36 -13.58 4.60
N LEU A 49 2.79 -12.31 4.53
CA LEU A 49 4.18 -11.93 4.79
C LEU A 49 4.52 -12.08 6.28
N THR A 50 5.69 -12.66 6.56
CA THR A 50 6.29 -12.53 7.89
C THR A 50 6.79 -11.10 8.13
N ARG A 51 6.98 -10.72 9.40
CA ARG A 51 7.60 -9.42 9.75
C ARG A 51 8.98 -9.27 9.11
N LYS A 52 9.78 -10.35 9.06
CA LYS A 52 11.11 -10.35 8.45
C LYS A 52 11.04 -10.06 6.95
N GLN A 53 10.13 -10.71 6.23
CA GLN A 53 9.97 -10.49 4.79
C GLN A 53 9.47 -9.08 4.49
N MET A 54 8.44 -8.59 5.21
CA MET A 54 7.88 -7.26 4.98
C MET A 54 8.91 -6.14 5.14
N TYR A 55 9.84 -6.30 6.09
CA TYR A 55 10.86 -5.29 6.39
C TYR A 55 12.23 -5.59 5.80
N ASP A 56 12.34 -6.60 4.94
CA ASP A 56 13.54 -6.82 4.13
C ASP A 56 13.45 -5.95 2.86
N PRO A 57 14.21 -4.84 2.76
CA PRO A 57 14.15 -3.96 1.60
C PRO A 57 14.56 -4.69 0.32
N ALA A 58 15.32 -5.79 0.40
CA ALA A 58 15.70 -6.55 -0.77
C ALA A 58 14.52 -7.33 -1.39
N GLN A 59 13.43 -7.51 -0.65
CA GLN A 59 12.23 -8.24 -1.08
C GLN A 59 11.03 -7.32 -1.27
N VAL A 60 10.80 -6.41 -0.32
CA VAL A 60 9.61 -5.57 -0.26
C VAL A 60 9.99 -4.10 -0.20
N ALA A 61 9.51 -3.34 -1.19
CA ALA A 61 9.54 -1.89 -1.17
C ALA A 61 8.25 -1.34 -0.53
N LEU A 62 8.39 -0.44 0.44
CA LEU A 62 7.32 0.22 1.17
C LEU A 62 7.39 1.72 0.85
N VAL A 63 6.50 2.21 0.00
CA VAL A 63 6.55 3.58 -0.54
C VAL A 63 5.18 4.24 -0.40
N PRO A 64 4.97 5.25 0.45
CA PRO A 64 3.67 5.91 0.58
C PRO A 64 3.46 6.99 -0.49
N MET A 65 2.20 7.32 -0.81
CA MET A 65 1.85 8.46 -1.67
C MET A 65 2.31 9.81 -1.09
N GLY A 66 2.28 9.95 0.23
CA GLY A 66 2.87 11.07 0.98
C GLY A 66 3.95 10.57 1.90
N PHE A 67 5.18 11.08 1.79
CA PHE A 67 6.33 10.53 2.51
C PHE A 67 6.39 10.93 3.98
N CYS A 68 5.64 11.94 4.40
CA CYS A 68 5.65 12.46 5.77
C CYS A 68 4.25 12.41 6.39
N TYR A 69 4.20 12.42 7.71
CA TYR A 69 2.93 12.52 8.45
C TYR A 69 2.22 13.86 8.14
N PRO A 70 1.00 13.83 7.57
CA PRO A 70 0.31 15.04 7.17
C PRO A 70 -0.46 15.71 8.32
N GLY A 71 -0.40 15.17 9.53
CA GLY A 71 -1.17 15.62 10.69
C GLY A 71 -2.54 14.92 10.80
N LYS A 72 -3.29 15.27 11.84
CA LYS A 72 -4.56 14.64 12.20
C LYS A 72 -5.76 15.42 11.64
N ALA A 73 -6.77 14.70 11.16
CA ALA A 73 -8.08 15.18 10.76
C ALA A 73 -9.18 14.64 11.72
N SER A 74 -10.43 15.06 11.51
CA SER A 74 -11.57 14.67 12.36
C SER A 74 -11.88 13.16 12.36
N GLY A 75 -11.46 12.42 11.33
CA GLY A 75 -11.79 11.01 11.13
C GLY A 75 -10.59 10.09 10.81
N GLY A 76 -9.36 10.54 11.08
CA GLY A 76 -8.12 9.85 10.74
C GLY A 76 -6.98 10.85 10.54
N ASP A 77 -5.95 10.45 9.81
CA ASP A 77 -4.91 11.37 9.38
C ASP A 77 -5.34 12.17 8.15
N ASN A 78 -4.73 13.33 7.94
CA ASN A 78 -4.93 14.14 6.74
C ASN A 78 -4.58 13.35 5.47
N PRO A 79 -5.13 13.73 4.31
CA PRO A 79 -4.72 13.14 3.04
C PRO A 79 -3.21 13.32 2.78
N PRO A 80 -2.58 12.42 1.97
CA PRO A 80 -1.21 12.64 1.54
C PRO A 80 -1.09 13.97 0.79
N ARG A 81 0.02 14.68 1.02
CA ARG A 81 0.36 15.91 0.29
C ARG A 81 0.37 15.63 -1.22
N PRO A 82 -0.37 16.41 -2.04
CA PRO A 82 -0.54 16.11 -3.46
C PRO A 82 0.74 16.23 -4.28
N GLU A 83 1.72 17.02 -3.82
CA GLU A 83 2.98 17.20 -4.55
C GLU A 83 4.02 16.08 -4.30
N CYS A 84 3.83 15.25 -3.27
CA CYS A 84 4.81 14.23 -2.90
C CYS A 84 4.99 13.15 -3.98
N ALA A 85 3.91 12.48 -4.37
CA ALA A 85 4.01 11.40 -5.35
C ALA A 85 4.51 11.87 -6.73
N PRO A 86 4.00 12.96 -7.32
CA PRO A 86 4.54 13.48 -8.59
C PRO A 86 6.03 13.85 -8.54
N GLN A 87 6.52 14.29 -7.39
CA GLN A 87 7.92 14.69 -7.25
C GLN A 87 8.88 13.49 -7.10
N TRP A 88 8.45 12.41 -6.44
CA TRP A 88 9.35 11.37 -5.96
C TRP A 88 9.08 9.97 -6.49
N HIS A 89 7.85 9.63 -6.89
CA HIS A 89 7.54 8.24 -7.25
C HIS A 89 8.31 7.78 -8.46
N ASP A 90 8.40 8.57 -9.52
CA ASP A 90 9.07 8.16 -10.76
C ASP A 90 10.55 7.80 -10.48
N ARG A 91 11.24 8.60 -9.66
CA ARG A 91 12.62 8.33 -9.21
C ARG A 91 12.76 7.07 -8.37
N VAL A 92 11.75 6.73 -7.57
CA VAL A 92 11.73 5.49 -6.80
C VAL A 92 11.47 4.30 -7.72
N LEU A 93 10.54 4.42 -8.67
CA LEU A 93 10.21 3.36 -9.62
C LEU A 93 11.37 3.04 -10.55
N GLU A 94 12.18 4.02 -10.95
CA GLU A 94 13.42 3.84 -11.73
C GLU A 94 14.46 2.95 -11.00
N VAL A 95 14.45 2.92 -9.67
CA VAL A 95 15.35 2.07 -8.88
C VAL A 95 14.84 0.63 -8.84
N LEU A 96 13.52 0.44 -8.90
CA LEU A 96 12.89 -0.87 -8.69
C LEU A 96 12.93 -1.74 -9.95
N PRO A 97 12.91 -3.07 -9.81
CA PRO A 97 12.71 -3.97 -10.94
C PRO A 97 11.41 -3.66 -11.70
N ASP A 98 11.45 -3.72 -13.03
CA ASP A 98 10.26 -3.61 -13.88
C ASP A 98 9.29 -4.77 -13.63
N ALA A 99 9.82 -6.00 -13.48
CA ALA A 99 9.04 -7.21 -13.22
C ALA A 99 8.66 -7.37 -11.74
N ARG A 100 7.97 -6.36 -11.18
CA ARG A 100 7.45 -6.33 -9.81
C ARG A 100 5.93 -6.42 -9.76
N LEU A 101 5.38 -6.86 -8.63
CA LEU A 101 3.98 -6.70 -8.29
C LEU A 101 3.82 -5.43 -7.44
N THR A 102 2.83 -4.58 -7.75
CA THR A 102 2.53 -3.37 -6.98
C THR A 102 1.18 -3.48 -6.27
N LEU A 103 1.19 -3.57 -4.93
CA LEU A 103 -0.01 -3.50 -4.11
C LEU A 103 -0.45 -2.04 -3.94
N LEU A 104 -1.62 -1.69 -4.48
CA LEU A 104 -2.19 -0.33 -4.41
C LEU A 104 -3.17 -0.24 -3.24
N VAL A 105 -2.67 0.16 -2.07
CA VAL A 105 -3.40 0.11 -0.81
C VAL A 105 -4.12 1.44 -0.54
N GLY A 106 -5.43 1.43 -0.75
CA GLY A 106 -6.31 2.58 -0.56
C GLY A 106 -6.49 3.45 -1.80
N THR A 107 -7.45 4.38 -1.71
CA THR A 107 -7.97 5.14 -2.86
C THR A 107 -6.95 6.08 -3.48
N TYR A 108 -6.02 6.65 -2.72
CA TYR A 108 -5.01 7.58 -3.25
C TYR A 108 -4.01 6.87 -4.17
N ALA A 109 -3.54 5.68 -3.76
CA ALA A 109 -2.67 4.84 -4.59
C ALA A 109 -3.43 4.42 -5.86
N GLN A 110 -4.64 3.91 -5.71
CA GLN A 110 -5.48 3.49 -6.83
C GLN A 110 -5.81 4.63 -7.81
N ALA A 111 -6.11 5.83 -7.33
CA ALA A 111 -6.43 6.98 -8.19
C ALA A 111 -5.24 7.49 -9.01
N ARG A 112 -4.00 7.24 -8.54
CA ARG A 112 -2.75 7.61 -9.23
C ARG A 112 -2.32 6.57 -10.25
N TYR A 113 -2.45 5.28 -9.92
CA TYR A 113 -1.92 4.18 -10.72
C TYR A 113 -2.98 3.48 -11.58
N LEU A 114 -4.26 3.66 -11.28
CA LEU A 114 -5.39 3.20 -12.08
C LEU A 114 -6.36 4.37 -12.38
N PRO A 115 -5.90 5.43 -13.07
CA PRO A 115 -6.70 6.63 -13.31
C PRO A 115 -7.95 6.37 -14.17
N GLU A 116 -7.93 5.40 -15.07
CA GLU A 116 -9.03 4.98 -15.93
C GLU A 116 -10.19 4.35 -15.16
N THR A 117 -9.93 3.78 -13.98
CA THR A 117 -10.95 3.16 -13.14
C THR A 117 -11.62 4.13 -12.15
N ARG A 118 -11.36 5.44 -12.24
CA ARG A 118 -11.90 6.47 -11.32
C ARG A 118 -13.43 6.49 -11.16
N LYS A 119 -14.17 6.01 -12.15
CA LYS A 119 -15.64 5.91 -12.10
C LYS A 119 -16.15 4.75 -11.24
N LEU A 120 -15.31 3.74 -11.00
CA LEU A 120 -15.64 2.58 -10.18
C LEU A 120 -15.56 2.93 -8.69
N SER A 121 -16.48 2.38 -7.91
CA SER A 121 -16.37 2.35 -6.46
C SER A 121 -15.12 1.57 -6.02
N LEU A 122 -14.69 1.76 -4.76
CA LEU A 122 -13.59 1.00 -4.19
C LEU A 122 -13.86 -0.52 -4.25
N ALA A 123 -15.09 -0.94 -3.96
CA ALA A 123 -15.45 -2.35 -3.97
C ALA A 123 -15.36 -2.96 -5.37
N GLU A 124 -15.91 -2.28 -6.39
CA GLU A 124 -15.85 -2.73 -7.78
C GLU A 124 -14.40 -2.81 -8.28
N ARG A 125 -13.59 -1.77 -8.02
CA ARG A 125 -12.19 -1.76 -8.42
C ARG A 125 -11.40 -2.88 -7.74
N VAL A 126 -11.59 -3.09 -6.44
CA VAL A 126 -10.91 -4.19 -5.73
C VAL A 126 -11.42 -5.55 -6.22
N ARG A 127 -12.70 -5.69 -6.56
CA ARG A 127 -13.27 -6.93 -7.09
C ARG A 127 -12.71 -7.30 -8.46
N ASN A 128 -12.43 -6.29 -9.29
CA ASN A 128 -11.86 -6.45 -10.63
C ASN A 128 -10.33 -6.62 -10.61
N TYR A 129 -9.72 -7.00 -9.48
CA TYR A 129 -8.26 -7.06 -9.32
C TYR A 129 -7.53 -7.85 -10.42
N ARG A 130 -8.19 -8.86 -11.00
CA ARG A 130 -7.64 -9.71 -12.06
C ARG A 130 -7.31 -8.93 -13.33
N ASP A 131 -8.04 -7.84 -13.61
CA ASP A 131 -7.85 -6.99 -14.80
C ASP A 131 -6.56 -6.17 -14.72
N TYR A 132 -5.97 -6.01 -13.53
CA TYR A 132 -4.77 -5.20 -13.30
C TYR A 132 -3.51 -6.05 -13.07
N LEU A 133 -3.66 -7.37 -12.94
CA LEU A 133 -2.54 -8.29 -12.84
C LEU A 133 -1.82 -8.43 -14.19
N PRO A 134 -0.51 -8.71 -14.20
CA PRO A 134 0.36 -9.00 -13.05
C PRO A 134 0.98 -7.75 -12.39
N GLU A 135 0.70 -6.55 -12.90
CA GLU A 135 1.40 -5.32 -12.50
C GLU A 135 0.86 -4.72 -11.19
N TYR A 136 -0.47 -4.67 -11.05
CA TYR A 136 -1.15 -4.05 -9.91
C TYR A 136 -2.13 -4.99 -9.22
N LEU A 137 -2.25 -4.84 -7.90
CA LEU A 137 -3.30 -5.47 -7.11
C LEU A 137 -3.89 -4.44 -6.14
N PRO A 138 -5.10 -3.90 -6.42
CA PRO A 138 -5.73 -2.92 -5.55
C PRO A 138 -6.30 -3.54 -4.28
N LEU A 139 -6.04 -2.90 -3.15
CA LEU A 139 -6.53 -3.30 -1.83
C LEU A 139 -7.24 -2.13 -1.13
N PRO A 140 -8.27 -2.38 -0.30
CA PRO A 140 -8.76 -1.38 0.64
C PRO A 140 -7.66 -1.07 1.67
N HIS A 141 -7.74 0.09 2.34
CA HIS A 141 -6.81 0.37 3.44
C HIS A 141 -7.10 -0.56 4.64
N PRO A 142 -6.10 -1.25 5.23
CA PRO A 142 -6.26 -2.19 6.34
C PRO A 142 -6.50 -1.50 7.69
N SER A 143 -7.50 -0.62 7.76
CA SER A 143 -7.96 0.03 9.00
C SER A 143 -9.19 -0.67 9.59
N TRP A 144 -9.70 -0.20 10.73
CA TRP A 144 -10.98 -0.68 11.27
C TRP A 144 -12.14 -0.60 10.27
N ARG A 145 -12.12 0.36 9.32
CA ARG A 145 -13.13 0.48 8.24
C ARG A 145 -13.10 -0.73 7.30
N SER A 146 -11.96 -1.41 7.15
CA SER A 146 -11.87 -2.61 6.33
C SER A 146 -12.70 -3.75 6.89
N THR A 147 -12.94 -3.80 8.21
CA THR A 147 -13.81 -4.82 8.81
C THR A 147 -15.25 -4.70 8.31
N MET A 148 -15.77 -3.47 8.18
CA MET A 148 -17.11 -3.25 7.61
C MET A 148 -17.12 -3.57 6.11
N PHE A 149 -16.07 -3.18 5.39
CA PHE A 149 -15.91 -3.51 3.97
C PHE A 149 -15.94 -5.03 3.73
N MET A 150 -15.15 -5.80 4.47
CA MET A 150 -15.06 -7.26 4.31
C MET A 150 -16.37 -7.97 4.66
N ARG A 151 -17.08 -7.51 5.70
CA ARG A 151 -18.42 -8.03 6.02
C ARG A 151 -19.43 -7.82 4.89
N ALA A 152 -19.37 -6.68 4.21
CA ALA A 152 -20.23 -6.39 3.06
C ALA A 152 -19.73 -7.07 1.77
N ASN A 153 -18.48 -7.53 1.74
CA ASN A 153 -17.80 -8.07 0.57
C ASN A 153 -17.07 -9.39 0.92
N PRO A 154 -17.81 -10.48 1.22
CA PRO A 154 -17.21 -11.74 1.67
C PRO A 154 -16.25 -12.37 0.65
N TRP A 155 -16.41 -12.02 -0.64
CA TRP A 155 -15.47 -12.39 -1.71
C TRP A 155 -14.04 -11.86 -1.48
N PHE A 156 -13.86 -10.82 -0.66
CA PHE A 156 -12.53 -10.31 -0.32
C PHE A 156 -11.69 -11.39 0.36
N GLU A 157 -12.23 -12.05 1.37
CA GLU A 157 -11.53 -13.11 2.10
C GLU A 157 -11.57 -14.44 1.35
N ALA A 158 -12.70 -14.76 0.71
CA ALA A 158 -12.88 -16.04 0.03
C ALA A 158 -12.11 -16.16 -1.30
N GLU A 159 -11.92 -15.06 -2.03
CA GLU A 159 -11.34 -15.08 -3.37
C GLU A 159 -10.07 -14.22 -3.50
N LEU A 160 -10.13 -12.97 -3.02
CA LEU A 160 -9.01 -12.04 -3.22
C LEU A 160 -7.81 -12.38 -2.34
N VAL A 161 -8.00 -12.64 -1.05
CA VAL A 161 -6.90 -12.96 -0.12
C VAL A 161 -6.08 -14.18 -0.59
N PRO A 162 -6.69 -15.31 -1.01
CA PRO A 162 -5.94 -16.41 -1.61
C PRO A 162 -5.11 -16.00 -2.83
N ALA A 163 -5.70 -15.26 -3.78
CA ALA A 163 -4.99 -14.81 -4.98
C ALA A 163 -3.86 -13.80 -4.66
N LEU A 164 -4.07 -12.93 -3.67
CA LEU A 164 -3.05 -12.01 -3.16
C LEU A 164 -1.85 -12.78 -2.61
N ARG A 165 -2.09 -13.80 -1.76
CA ARG A 165 -1.03 -14.61 -1.17
C ARG A 165 -0.23 -15.35 -2.23
N GLU A 166 -0.89 -15.92 -3.23
CA GLU A 166 -0.22 -16.57 -4.36
C GLU A 166 0.66 -15.58 -5.13
N ALA A 167 0.11 -14.41 -5.51
CA ALA A 167 0.85 -13.39 -6.24
C ALA A 167 2.06 -12.84 -5.44
N VAL A 168 1.89 -12.67 -4.12
CA VAL A 168 2.97 -12.28 -3.20
C VAL A 168 4.04 -13.36 -3.10
N ALA A 169 3.65 -14.63 -2.91
CA ALA A 169 4.59 -15.74 -2.79
C ALA A 169 5.50 -15.89 -4.02
N GLN A 170 4.99 -15.58 -5.22
CA GLN A 170 5.79 -15.57 -6.45
C GLN A 170 6.85 -14.45 -6.54
N ARG A 171 6.87 -13.50 -5.58
CA ARG A 171 7.78 -12.35 -5.55
C ARG A 171 8.70 -12.32 -4.32
N ILE A 172 8.45 -13.19 -3.35
CA ILE A 172 9.20 -13.32 -2.10
C ILE A 172 10.07 -14.57 -2.19
N ARG A 173 11.27 -14.53 -1.62
CA ARG A 173 12.22 -15.65 -1.59
C ARG A 173 12.32 -16.26 -0.19
#